data_AF-A0A3M6KGW9-F1
#
_entry.id   AF-A0A3M6KGW9-F1
#
_cell.length_a   1.000
_cell.length_b   1.000
_cell.length_c   1.000
_cell.angle_alpha   90.00
_cell.angle_beta   90.00
_cell.angle_gamma   90.00
#
_symmetry.space_group_name_H-M   'P 1'
#
loop_
_entity.id
_entity.type
_entity.pdbx_description
1 polymer ?
#
loop_
_entity_poly.entity_id
_entity_poly.type
_entity_poly.pdbx_seq_one_letter_code
_entity_poly.pdbx_strand_id
1 'polypeptide(L)'
;MLTVIKKHSNFNKILLIFFTFINKFHHLRIMTTMIQVNLEVGNVDSAEEWTNEIVNVYADMEISDVSISGNKISFKAGLSGMDDTTGDDIKLKIDEYATMSDVEIKNISC
;
A
#
# COMPACT_ATOMS: atom_id res chain seq x y z
N MET A 1 -45.58 -30.93 3.04
CA MET A 1 -44.19 -30.94 2.52
C MET A 1 -43.71 -29.50 2.35
N LEU A 2 -43.41 -28.77 3.44
CA LEU A 2 -42.97 -27.35 3.37
C LEU A 2 -42.15 -26.91 4.61
N THR A 3 -41.59 -27.85 5.35
CA THR A 3 -40.84 -27.54 6.61
C THR A 3 -39.33 -27.68 6.44
N VAL A 4 -38.84 -28.29 5.36
CA VAL A 4 -37.40 -28.55 5.15
C VAL A 4 -36.66 -27.35 4.53
N ILE A 5 -37.36 -26.49 3.77
CA ILE A 5 -36.71 -25.44 2.97
C ILE A 5 -36.29 -24.22 3.82
N LYS A 6 -37.00 -23.90 4.91
CA LYS A 6 -36.68 -22.73 5.77
C LYS A 6 -35.37 -22.89 6.56
N LYS A 7 -35.00 -24.11 6.96
CA LYS A 7 -33.79 -24.36 7.75
C LYS A 7 -32.50 -24.13 6.94
N HIS A 8 -32.54 -24.45 5.64
CA HIS A 8 -31.42 -24.30 4.72
C HIS A 8 -31.09 -22.82 4.42
N SER A 9 -32.11 -21.94 4.39
CA SER A 9 -31.93 -20.50 4.16
C SER A 9 -31.22 -19.80 5.33
N ASN A 10 -31.51 -20.19 6.58
CA ASN A 10 -30.85 -19.59 7.75
C ASN A 10 -29.39 -20.02 7.89
N PHE A 11 -29.04 -21.25 7.51
CA PHE A 11 -27.64 -21.71 7.53
C PHE A 11 -26.78 -20.90 6.55
N ASN A 12 -27.28 -20.63 5.34
CA ASN A 12 -26.59 -19.81 4.36
C ASN A 12 -26.43 -18.35 4.80
N LYS A 13 -27.40 -17.78 5.52
CA LYS A 13 -27.28 -16.43 6.10
C LYS A 13 -26.24 -16.37 7.21
N ILE A 14 -26.22 -17.36 8.11
CA ILE A 14 -25.20 -17.45 9.17
C ILE A 14 -23.81 -17.65 8.56
N LEU A 15 -23.69 -18.50 7.55
CA LEU A 15 -22.43 -18.73 6.83
C LEU A 15 -21.96 -17.45 6.14
N LEU A 16 -22.85 -16.70 5.48
CA LEU A 16 -22.53 -15.41 4.86
C LEU A 16 -22.10 -14.37 5.90
N ILE A 17 -22.76 -14.31 7.05
CA ILE A 17 -22.36 -13.44 8.17
C ILE A 17 -21.00 -13.87 8.72
N PHE A 18 -20.75 -15.17 8.90
CA PHE A 18 -19.46 -15.70 9.33
C PHE A 18 -18.36 -15.40 8.31
N PHE A 19 -18.60 -15.55 7.01
CA PHE A 19 -17.66 -15.16 5.95
C PHE A 19 -17.40 -13.65 5.93
N THR A 20 -18.45 -12.83 6.12
CA THR A 20 -18.31 -11.37 6.20
C THR A 20 -17.54 -10.97 7.47
N PHE A 21 -17.75 -11.68 8.58
CA PHE A 21 -17.06 -11.48 9.85
C PHE A 21 -15.61 -11.96 9.79
N ILE A 22 -15.33 -13.11 9.16
CA ILE A 22 -13.96 -13.61 8.90
C ILE A 22 -13.22 -12.65 7.97
N ASN A 23 -13.85 -12.14 6.91
CA ASN A 23 -13.27 -11.08 6.07
C ASN A 23 -13.02 -9.79 6.86
N LYS A 24 -13.87 -9.47 7.85
CA LYS A 24 -13.66 -8.35 8.78
C LYS A 24 -12.53 -8.63 9.80
N PHE A 25 -12.21 -9.88 10.10
CA PHE A 25 -11.11 -10.28 11.00
C PHE A 25 -9.78 -10.55 10.28
N HIS A 26 -9.80 -10.81 8.97
CA HIS A 26 -8.64 -10.62 8.08
C HIS A 26 -8.21 -9.13 8.02
N HIS A 27 -9.08 -8.24 8.51
CA HIS A 27 -8.86 -6.82 8.72
C HIS A 27 -8.35 -6.47 10.14
N LEU A 28 -7.87 -7.42 10.96
CA LEU A 28 -6.71 -7.12 11.81
C LEU A 28 -5.47 -7.02 10.92
N ARG A 29 -5.52 -6.14 9.91
CA ARG A 29 -4.32 -5.55 9.37
C ARG A 29 -3.71 -4.81 10.56
N ILE A 30 -2.49 -5.19 10.94
CA ILE A 30 -1.61 -4.24 11.63
C ILE A 30 -1.73 -2.95 10.83
N MET A 31 -2.18 -1.88 11.48
CA MET A 31 -2.55 -0.66 10.80
C MET A 31 -1.26 -0.06 10.24
N THR A 32 -1.04 -0.22 8.93
CA THR A 32 0.18 0.27 8.29
C THR A 32 0.26 1.78 8.43
N THR A 33 1.34 2.24 9.03
CA THR A 33 1.64 3.66 9.16
C THR A 33 2.01 4.20 7.79
N MET A 34 1.20 5.11 7.27
CA MET A 34 1.41 5.75 5.97
C MET A 34 2.09 7.10 6.15
N ILE A 35 3.29 7.23 5.60
CA ILE A 35 4.17 8.39 5.74
C ILE A 35 4.15 9.20 4.45
N GLN A 36 4.08 10.51 4.58
CA GLN A 36 4.05 11.41 3.44
C GLN A 36 5.45 11.58 2.87
N VAL A 37 5.67 11.09 1.67
CA VAL A 37 6.91 11.24 0.92
C VAL A 37 6.76 12.39 -0.08
N ASN A 38 7.79 13.23 -0.18
CA ASN A 38 7.95 14.17 -1.27
C ASN A 38 9.34 14.04 -1.86
N LEU A 39 9.40 13.88 -3.18
CA LEU A 39 10.61 13.72 -3.95
C LEU A 39 10.74 14.85 -4.96
N GLU A 40 11.97 15.32 -5.13
CA GLU A 40 12.37 16.11 -6.29
C GLU A 40 13.37 15.31 -7.10
N VAL A 41 13.03 15.04 -8.36
CA VAL A 41 13.79 14.17 -9.24
C VAL A 41 14.45 14.96 -10.38
N GLY A 42 15.57 14.46 -10.89
CA GLY A 42 16.37 15.10 -11.93
C GLY A 42 15.99 14.69 -13.35
N ASN A 43 16.06 13.39 -13.64
CA ASN A 43 16.05 12.84 -15.01
C ASN A 43 14.96 11.77 -15.22
N VAL A 44 13.76 11.99 -14.70
CA VAL A 44 12.72 10.97 -14.81
C VAL A 44 11.94 11.15 -16.11
N ASP A 45 12.09 10.19 -17.03
CA ASP A 45 11.32 10.13 -18.27
C ASP A 45 9.82 9.88 -18.01
N SER A 46 9.50 9.09 -16.96
CA SER A 46 8.13 8.85 -16.49
C SER A 46 8.07 8.64 -14.97
N ALA A 47 7.67 9.69 -14.24
CA ALA A 47 7.57 9.69 -12.77
C ALA A 47 6.51 8.72 -12.26
N GLU A 48 5.52 8.45 -13.10
CA GLU A 48 4.46 7.50 -12.84
C GLU A 48 4.97 6.06 -12.92
N GLU A 49 5.74 5.71 -13.96
CA GLU A 49 6.33 4.38 -14.08
C GLU A 49 7.30 4.11 -12.93
N TRP A 50 8.20 5.05 -12.63
CA TRP A 50 9.16 4.88 -11.53
C TRP A 50 8.46 4.68 -10.17
N THR A 51 7.39 5.43 -9.90
CA THR A 51 6.64 5.29 -8.64
C THR A 51 5.90 3.95 -8.56
N ASN A 52 5.33 3.49 -9.69
CA ASN A 52 4.64 2.20 -9.77
C ASN A 52 5.61 1.01 -9.67
N GLU A 53 6.87 1.17 -10.07
CA GLU A 53 7.88 0.13 -9.95
C GLU A 53 8.38 -0.07 -8.51
N ILE A 54 8.33 0.96 -7.64
CA ILE A 54 8.72 0.83 -6.23
C ILE A 54 7.93 -0.30 -5.54
N VAL A 55 6.62 -0.37 -5.76
CA VAL A 55 5.75 -1.41 -5.16
C VAL A 55 5.98 -2.80 -5.76
N ASN A 56 6.57 -2.89 -6.96
CA ASN A 56 6.96 -4.17 -7.55
C ASN A 56 8.27 -4.71 -6.95
N VAL A 57 9.15 -3.81 -6.52
CA VAL A 57 10.44 -4.18 -5.90
C VAL A 57 10.26 -4.60 -4.45
N TYR A 58 9.41 -3.90 -3.70
CA TYR A 58 9.16 -4.20 -2.28
C TYR A 58 7.73 -4.71 -2.08
N ALA A 59 7.58 -6.04 -1.94
CA ALA A 59 6.29 -6.72 -1.78
C ALA A 59 5.54 -6.34 -0.48
N ASP A 60 6.26 -5.78 0.48
CA ASP A 60 5.76 -5.26 1.74
C ASP A 60 5.50 -3.75 1.70
N MET A 61 5.76 -3.05 0.60
CA MET A 61 5.52 -1.61 0.49
C MET A 61 4.13 -1.32 -0.09
N GLU A 62 3.38 -0.45 0.58
CA GLU A 62 2.12 0.12 0.09
C GLU A 62 2.35 1.58 -0.32
N ILE A 63 1.92 1.97 -1.52
CA ILE A 63 1.91 3.37 -1.99
C ILE A 63 0.47 3.81 -2.24
N SER A 64 0.15 5.06 -1.87
CA SER A 64 -1.15 5.69 -2.13
C SER A 64 -1.01 7.20 -2.34
N ASP A 65 -2.10 7.86 -2.76
CA ASP A 65 -2.17 9.31 -2.94
C ASP A 65 -1.04 9.90 -3.82
N VAL A 66 -0.69 9.19 -4.90
CA VAL A 66 0.36 9.62 -5.84
C VAL A 66 -0.07 10.87 -6.59
N SER A 67 0.77 11.90 -6.53
CA SER A 67 0.62 13.18 -7.22
C SER A 67 1.94 13.55 -7.89
N ILE A 68 1.89 13.80 -9.19
CA ILE A 68 3.05 14.14 -10.01
C ILE A 68 2.85 15.55 -10.58
N SER A 69 3.83 16.43 -10.38
CA SER A 69 3.82 17.79 -10.90
C SER A 69 5.20 18.18 -11.39
N GLY A 70 5.44 18.01 -12.69
CA GLY A 70 6.75 18.27 -13.30
C GLY A 70 7.80 17.32 -12.73
N ASN A 71 8.82 17.87 -12.07
CA ASN A 71 9.91 17.10 -11.47
C ASN A 71 9.66 16.72 -9.99
N LYS A 72 8.42 16.90 -9.51
CA LYS A 72 8.04 16.61 -8.12
C LYS A 72 7.08 15.45 -8.07
N ILE A 73 7.37 14.51 -7.18
CA ILE A 73 6.53 13.35 -6.90
C ILE A 73 6.15 13.43 -5.42
N SER A 74 4.87 13.28 -5.12
CA SER A 74 4.35 13.22 -3.76
C SER A 74 3.47 11.99 -3.65
N PHE A 75 3.67 11.19 -2.60
CA PHE A 75 2.86 10.00 -2.33
C PHE A 75 2.94 9.65 -0.86
N LYS A 76 2.03 8.80 -0.40
CA LYS A 76 2.14 8.18 0.92
C LYS A 76 2.67 6.77 0.78
N ALA A 77 3.67 6.40 1.59
CA ALA A 77 4.23 5.07 1.64
C ALA A 77 4.18 4.48 3.05
N GLY A 78 3.98 3.17 3.14
CA GLY A 78 4.00 2.43 4.39
C GLY A 78 4.43 0.99 4.16
N LEU A 79 4.74 0.27 5.25
CA LEU A 79 5.09 -1.15 5.18
C LEU A 79 3.94 -2.01 5.72
N SER A 80 3.42 -2.91 4.89
CA SER A 80 2.36 -3.85 5.23
C SER A 80 2.77 -4.70 6.43
N GLY A 81 1.95 -4.68 7.48
CA GLY A 81 2.23 -5.50 8.66
C GLY A 81 3.17 -4.85 9.69
N MET A 82 3.58 -3.59 9.48
CA MET A 82 4.39 -2.81 10.42
C MET A 82 3.63 -1.55 10.86
N ASP A 83 3.44 -1.36 12.17
CA ASP A 83 2.78 -0.19 12.76
C ASP A 83 3.78 0.86 13.27
N ASP A 84 5.04 0.48 13.45
CA ASP A 84 6.15 1.33 13.93
C ASP A 84 7.02 1.89 12.80
N THR A 85 6.60 1.77 11.53
CA THR A 85 7.30 2.34 10.38
C THR A 85 7.54 3.84 10.58
N THR A 86 8.80 4.25 10.37
CA THR A 86 9.25 5.64 10.46
C THR A 86 9.64 6.22 9.10
N GLY A 87 9.79 7.54 9.04
CA GLY A 87 10.17 8.22 7.80
C GLY A 87 11.56 7.80 7.31
N ASP A 88 12.46 7.44 8.24
CA ASP A 88 13.80 6.95 7.92
C ASP A 88 13.77 5.56 7.28
N ASP A 89 12.85 4.68 7.69
CA ASP A 89 12.67 3.35 7.09
C ASP A 89 12.22 3.47 5.62
N ILE A 90 11.23 4.34 5.37
CA ILE A 90 10.72 4.63 4.03
C ILE A 90 11.81 5.29 3.17
N LYS A 91 12.54 6.25 3.74
CA LYS A 91 13.65 6.93 3.06
C LYS A 91 14.72 5.93 2.63
N LEU A 92 15.12 5.03 3.53
CA LEU A 92 16.13 4.01 3.24
C LEU A 92 15.71 3.15 2.03
N LYS A 93 14.45 2.70 1.99
CA LYS A 93 13.93 1.89 0.87
C LYS A 93 13.91 2.64 -0.46
N ILE A 94 13.54 3.92 -0.43
CA ILE A 94 13.52 4.76 -1.62
C ILE A 94 14.94 5.04 -2.10
N ASP A 95 15.88 5.34 -1.19
CA ASP A 95 17.28 5.56 -1.53
C ASP A 95 17.91 4.27 -2.10
N GLU A 96 17.65 3.11 -1.51
CA GLU A 96 18.06 1.80 -2.05
C GLU A 96 17.53 1.59 -3.47
N TYR A 97 16.23 1.80 -3.68
CA TYR A 97 15.62 1.68 -5.01
C TYR A 97 16.22 2.67 -6.01
N ALA A 98 16.49 3.91 -5.58
CA ALA A 98 17.10 4.93 -6.42
C ALA A 98 18.46 4.48 -6.94
N THR A 99 19.28 3.81 -6.12
CA THR A 99 20.59 3.27 -6.57
C THR A 99 20.48 2.15 -7.62
N MET A 100 19.33 1.49 -7.70
CA MET A 100 19.04 0.42 -8.66
C MET A 100 18.30 0.93 -9.90
N SER A 101 17.83 2.16 -9.86
CA SER A 101 17.15 2.83 -10.97
C SER A 101 18.06 3.86 -11.62
N ASP A 102 17.75 4.28 -12.84
CA ASP A 102 18.48 5.38 -13.49
C ASP A 102 18.04 6.77 -13.00
N VAL A 103 17.27 6.86 -11.90
CA VAL A 103 16.68 8.11 -11.42
C VAL A 103 17.59 8.84 -10.45
N GLU A 104 17.91 10.09 -10.78
CA GLU A 104 18.58 11.02 -9.89
C GLU A 104 17.57 11.65 -8.91
N ILE A 105 17.61 11.26 -7.63
CA ILE A 105 16.89 11.94 -6.55
C ILE A 105 17.71 13.14 -6.06
N LYS A 106 17.17 14.34 -6.25
CA LYS A 106 17.80 15.59 -5.79
C LYS A 106 17.45 15.92 -4.35
N ASN A 107 16.22 15.59 -3.94
CA ASN A 107 15.74 15.82 -2.59
C ASN A 107 14.66 14.79 -2.21
N ILE A 108 14.67 14.39 -0.95
CA ILE A 108 13.68 13.50 -0.34
C ILE A 108 13.32 14.02 1.06
N SER A 109 12.02 14.10 1.34
CA SER A 109 11.47 14.39 2.65
C SER A 109 10.34 13.41 2.98
N CYS A 110 10.35 12.89 4.20
CA CYS A 110 9.38 11.95 4.76
C CYS A 110 8.77 12.53 6.05
#